data_AF-A0A3B8MMG4-F1
#
_entry.id   AF-A0A3B8MMG4-F1
#
_cell.length_a   1.000
_cell.length_b   1.000
_cell.length_c   1.000
_cell.angle_alpha   90.00
_cell.angle_beta   90.00
_cell.angle_gamma   90.00
#
_symmetry.space_group_name_H-M   'P 1'
#
loop_
_entity.id
_entity.type
_entity.pdbx_description
1 polymer ?
#
loop_
_entity_poly.entity_id
_entity_poly.type
_entity_poly.pdbx_seq_one_letter_code
_entity_poly.pdbx_strand_id
1 'polypeptide(L)'
;MPAPLIPFLVVVASGLYTSLWGAFKDSPYEGYKPWTFPRSVLFHVVIFAVLYSFEPFATPFRGLKLFQMFFLVMGLERFLAELYKGFFRTEDQDKYFVPSRITFLGKHVESDLLRYVVGAVLVSGVCLVALIPTPVTSFWVFIAVAYGTGLIVSLGGAYKDAPFEGFKWLKFQRSAGVLAGASPLFYYINSVESPIAIGFLIYMNGGLERFLVEYYKTYIQRNMSGKFRPDLERIQACMDSRGKFHYMAWVIIIGLAALYVHEL
;
A
#
# COMPACT_ATOMS: atom_id res chain seq x y z
N MET A 1 -26.60 6.00 -14.63
CA MET A 1 -25.97 5.62 -13.35
C MET A 1 -25.65 6.90 -12.61
N PRO A 2 -25.95 7.04 -11.30
CA PRO A 2 -25.54 8.23 -10.55
C PRO A 2 -24.02 8.38 -10.62
N ALA A 3 -23.53 9.61 -10.69
CA ALA A 3 -22.11 9.91 -10.82
C ALA A 3 -21.31 9.22 -9.69
N PRO A 4 -20.14 8.64 -9.98
CA PRO A 4 -19.34 7.89 -8.99
C PRO A 4 -18.63 8.79 -7.98
N LEU A 5 -19.25 9.90 -7.59
CA LEU A 5 -18.66 10.94 -6.75
C LEU A 5 -18.23 10.38 -5.39
N ILE A 6 -19.08 9.60 -4.72
CA ILE A 6 -18.77 9.06 -3.39
C ILE A 6 -17.61 8.04 -3.46
N PRO A 7 -17.63 7.01 -4.33
CA PRO A 7 -16.47 6.14 -4.54
C PRO A 7 -15.18 6.89 -4.87
N PHE A 8 -15.27 7.91 -5.73
CA PHE A 8 -14.15 8.74 -6.09
C PHE A 8 -13.56 9.48 -4.89
N LEU A 9 -14.39 10.10 -4.05
CA LEU A 9 -13.94 10.80 -2.83
C LEU A 9 -13.27 9.86 -1.83
N VAL A 10 -13.76 8.62 -1.70
CA VAL A 10 -13.15 7.60 -0.84
C VAL A 10 -11.77 7.21 -1.33
N VAL A 11 -11.59 7.08 -2.65
CA VAL A 11 -10.27 6.80 -3.22
C VAL A 11 -9.32 7.99 -3.11
N VAL A 12 -9.81 9.22 -3.27
CA VAL A 12 -9.04 10.44 -3.00
C VAL A 12 -8.59 10.49 -1.54
N ALA A 13 -9.47 10.15 -0.59
CA ALA A 13 -9.12 10.07 0.82
C ALA A 13 -8.06 8.99 1.09
N SER A 14 -8.15 7.84 0.43
CA SER A 14 -7.14 6.77 0.48
C SER A 14 -5.76 7.26 0.00
N GLY A 15 -5.72 7.98 -1.13
CA GLY A 15 -4.48 8.57 -1.64
C GLY A 15 -3.93 9.67 -0.74
N LEU A 16 -4.81 10.49 -0.16
CA LEU A 16 -4.44 11.54 0.78
C LEU A 16 -3.81 10.95 2.04
N TYR A 17 -4.37 9.86 2.56
CA TYR A 17 -3.78 9.13 3.68
C TYR A 17 -2.34 8.69 3.36
N THR A 18 -2.12 8.08 2.19
CA THR A 18 -0.78 7.66 1.74
C THR A 18 0.19 8.84 1.64
N SER A 19 -0.27 10.00 1.14
CA SER A 19 0.52 11.24 1.07
C SER A 19 0.86 11.82 2.44
N LEU A 20 -0.11 11.86 3.37
CA LEU A 20 0.08 12.32 4.74
C LEU A 20 1.09 11.45 5.50
N TRP A 21 0.99 10.13 5.31
CA TRP A 21 1.94 9.18 5.86
C TRP A 21 3.36 9.40 5.31
N GLY A 22 3.49 9.53 3.99
CA GLY A 22 4.78 9.84 3.36
C GLY A 22 5.38 11.15 3.88
N ALA A 23 4.57 12.21 3.95
CA ALA A 23 5.00 13.51 4.46
C ALA A 23 5.46 13.43 5.92
N PHE A 24 4.71 12.78 6.80
CA PHE A 24 5.08 12.63 8.21
C PHE A 24 6.41 11.89 8.39
N LYS A 25 6.62 10.85 7.60
CA LYS A 25 7.76 9.93 7.72
C LYS A 25 9.04 10.50 7.09
N ASP A 26 8.92 11.09 5.89
CA ASP A 26 10.07 11.40 5.04
C ASP A 26 10.49 12.88 5.11
N SER A 27 9.57 13.81 5.42
CA SER A 27 9.90 15.25 5.49
C SER A 27 11.01 15.61 6.49
N PRO A 28 11.23 14.88 7.62
CA PRO A 28 12.37 15.14 8.49
C PRO A 28 13.74 14.96 7.84
N TYR A 29 13.84 14.24 6.73
CA TYR A 29 15.11 13.95 6.05
C TYR A 29 15.30 14.74 4.76
N GLU A 30 14.23 14.96 4.00
CA GLU A 30 14.32 15.58 2.67
C GLU A 30 13.47 16.85 2.51
N GLY A 31 12.88 17.33 3.59
CA GLY A 31 12.00 18.49 3.61
C GLY A 31 10.60 18.17 3.08
N TYR A 32 9.64 19.04 3.37
CA TYR A 32 8.30 18.93 2.80
C TYR A 32 8.30 19.41 1.35
N LYS A 33 7.86 18.55 0.44
CA LYS A 33 7.82 18.80 -1.00
C LYS A 33 6.38 18.91 -1.49
N PRO A 34 5.77 20.11 -1.58
CA PRO A 34 4.36 20.28 -1.93
C PRO A 34 4.03 19.74 -3.33
N TRP A 35 4.97 19.84 -4.27
CA TRP A 35 4.79 19.35 -5.65
C TRP A 35 4.74 17.83 -5.76
N THR A 36 5.37 17.12 -4.82
CA THR A 36 5.37 15.65 -4.81
C THR A 36 4.33 15.08 -3.85
N PHE A 37 3.80 15.90 -2.95
CA PHE A 37 2.75 15.53 -2.01
C PHE A 37 1.50 14.93 -2.69
N PRO A 38 0.93 15.50 -3.77
CA PRO A 38 -0.30 14.95 -4.37
C PRO A 38 -0.06 13.69 -5.22
N ARG A 39 1.18 13.22 -5.40
CA ARG A 39 1.48 12.09 -6.30
C ARG A 39 0.69 10.84 -5.96
N SER A 40 0.57 10.47 -4.68
CA SER A 40 -0.21 9.30 -4.28
C SER A 40 -1.69 9.52 -4.56
N VAL A 41 -2.25 10.70 -4.29
CA VAL A 41 -3.65 11.03 -4.66
C VAL A 41 -3.88 10.84 -6.16
N LEU A 42 -3.01 11.40 -7.00
CA LEU A 42 -3.11 11.26 -8.44
C LEU A 42 -2.99 9.79 -8.89
N PHE A 43 -2.10 9.03 -8.28
CA PHE A 43 -1.94 7.60 -8.59
C PHE A 43 -3.20 6.80 -8.21
N HIS A 44 -3.78 7.07 -7.05
CA HIS A 44 -5.05 6.47 -6.63
C HIS A 44 -6.19 6.83 -7.59
N VAL A 45 -6.25 8.08 -8.08
CA VAL A 45 -7.22 8.51 -9.09
C VAL A 45 -7.05 7.75 -10.41
N VAL A 46 -5.82 7.54 -10.87
CA VAL A 46 -5.54 6.75 -12.08
C VAL A 46 -5.98 5.29 -11.90
N ILE A 47 -5.65 4.68 -10.76
CA ILE A 47 -6.07 3.30 -10.45
C ILE A 47 -7.60 3.23 -10.41
N PHE A 48 -8.27 4.18 -9.77
CA PHE A 48 -9.73 4.25 -9.77
C PHE A 48 -10.30 4.37 -11.18
N ALA A 49 -9.75 5.24 -12.02
CA ALA A 49 -10.23 5.40 -13.39
C ALA A 49 -10.12 4.08 -14.18
N VAL A 50 -9.01 3.36 -14.04
CA VAL A 50 -8.82 2.02 -14.65
C VAL A 50 -9.81 1.02 -14.07
N LEU A 51 -9.86 0.87 -12.75
CA LEU A 51 -10.73 -0.10 -12.08
C LEU A 51 -12.21 0.19 -12.30
N TYR A 52 -12.62 1.44 -12.44
CA TYR A 52 -14.02 1.82 -12.61
C TYR A 52 -14.48 1.78 -14.07
N SER A 53 -13.56 1.95 -15.04
CA SER A 53 -13.92 2.11 -16.46
C SER A 53 -13.55 0.91 -17.34
N PHE A 54 -12.58 0.08 -16.94
CA PHE A 54 -12.15 -1.06 -17.74
C PHE A 54 -12.88 -2.34 -17.30
N GLU A 55 -13.76 -2.85 -18.16
CA GLU A 55 -14.74 -3.91 -17.84
C GLU A 55 -14.18 -5.16 -17.12
N PRO A 56 -12.98 -5.68 -17.44
CA PRO A 56 -12.40 -6.80 -16.69
C PRO A 56 -12.24 -6.53 -15.18
N PHE A 57 -12.09 -5.27 -14.77
CA PHE A 57 -12.06 -4.84 -13.37
C PHE A 57 -13.36 -4.16 -12.92
N ALA A 58 -14.07 -3.49 -13.83
CA ALA A 58 -15.16 -2.59 -13.50
C ALA A 58 -16.35 -3.27 -12.85
N THR A 59 -16.77 -4.41 -13.37
CA THR A 59 -17.90 -5.16 -12.80
C THR A 59 -17.62 -5.59 -11.35
N PRO A 60 -16.53 -6.33 -11.04
CA PRO A 60 -16.25 -6.69 -9.64
C PRO A 60 -15.93 -5.48 -8.77
N PHE A 61 -15.30 -4.43 -9.31
CA PHE A 61 -14.95 -3.24 -8.53
C PHE A 61 -16.17 -2.43 -8.11
N ARG A 62 -17.13 -2.22 -9.02
CA ARG A 62 -18.39 -1.50 -8.73
C ARG A 62 -19.28 -2.24 -7.73
N GLY A 63 -19.10 -3.56 -7.57
CA GLY A 63 -19.78 -4.37 -6.56
C GLY A 63 -19.17 -4.30 -5.15
N LEU A 64 -18.01 -3.64 -5.00
CA LEU A 64 -17.38 -3.46 -3.69
C LEU A 64 -18.08 -2.37 -2.88
N LYS A 65 -18.04 -2.54 -1.56
CA LYS A 65 -18.35 -1.48 -0.61
C LYS A 65 -17.22 -0.44 -0.56
N LEU A 66 -17.52 0.76 -0.08
CA LEU A 66 -16.58 1.89 -0.09
C LEU A 66 -15.34 1.61 0.79
N PHE A 67 -15.53 0.99 1.96
CA PHE A 67 -14.42 0.56 2.81
C PHE A 67 -13.47 -0.40 2.06
N GLN A 68 -14.03 -1.32 1.28
CA GLN A 68 -13.25 -2.28 0.49
C GLN A 68 -12.48 -1.57 -0.64
N MET A 69 -13.12 -0.61 -1.33
CA MET A 69 -12.47 0.21 -2.36
C MET A 69 -11.29 1.01 -1.80
N PHE A 70 -11.43 1.58 -0.60
CA PHE A 70 -10.35 2.32 0.07
C PHE A 70 -9.07 1.49 0.17
N PHE A 71 -9.19 0.25 0.65
CA PHE A 71 -8.05 -0.64 0.86
C PHE A 71 -7.56 -1.30 -0.43
N LEU A 72 -8.45 -1.62 -1.37
CA LEU A 72 -8.05 -2.18 -2.66
C LEU A 72 -7.15 -1.22 -3.42
N VAL A 73 -7.56 0.05 -3.56
CA VAL A 73 -6.77 1.04 -4.30
C VAL A 73 -5.47 1.35 -3.57
N MET A 74 -5.49 1.45 -2.23
CA MET A 74 -4.26 1.58 -1.44
C MET A 74 -3.30 0.43 -1.68
N GLY A 75 -3.80 -0.82 -1.65
CA GLY A 75 -2.99 -2.00 -1.89
C GLY A 75 -2.34 -1.99 -3.26
N LEU A 76 -3.15 -1.83 -4.32
CA LEU A 76 -2.66 -1.75 -5.70
C LEU A 76 -1.63 -0.64 -5.87
N GLU A 77 -1.91 0.54 -5.33
CA GLU A 77 -0.98 1.66 -5.42
C GLU A 77 0.35 1.35 -4.72
N ARG A 78 0.33 0.69 -3.56
CA ARG A 78 1.56 0.30 -2.85
C ARG A 78 2.38 -0.72 -3.62
N PHE A 79 1.76 -1.73 -4.21
CA PHE A 79 2.48 -2.67 -5.07
C PHE A 79 3.05 -1.99 -6.31
N LEU A 80 2.24 -1.23 -7.04
CA LEU A 80 2.66 -0.56 -8.27
C LEU A 80 3.72 0.52 -8.01
N ALA A 81 3.64 1.24 -6.90
CA ALA A 81 4.64 2.24 -6.52
C ALA A 81 5.98 1.61 -6.13
N GLU A 82 6.00 0.44 -5.46
CA GLU A 82 7.25 -0.28 -5.22
C GLU A 82 7.87 -0.77 -6.55
N LEU A 83 7.07 -1.30 -7.48
CA LEU A 83 7.54 -1.67 -8.81
C LEU A 83 8.07 -0.45 -9.58
N TYR A 84 7.34 0.67 -9.55
CA TYR A 84 7.78 1.93 -10.14
C TYR A 84 9.15 2.36 -9.61
N LYS A 85 9.33 2.35 -8.28
CA LYS A 85 10.59 2.74 -7.64
C LYS A 85 11.74 1.78 -7.97
N GLY A 86 11.48 0.48 -8.00
CA GLY A 86 12.49 -0.55 -8.25
C GLY A 86 12.95 -0.59 -9.71
N PHE A 87 12.00 -0.49 -10.65
CA PHE A 87 12.26 -0.80 -12.05
C PHE A 87 12.26 0.41 -12.99
N PHE A 88 11.42 1.41 -12.74
CA PHE A 88 11.22 2.48 -13.72
C PHE A 88 11.88 3.80 -13.31
N ARG A 89 11.95 4.07 -12.00
CA ARG A 89 12.53 5.31 -11.47
C ARG A 89 14.06 5.29 -11.50
N THR A 90 14.63 6.41 -11.90
CA THR A 90 16.07 6.70 -11.74
C THR A 90 16.20 7.86 -10.76
N GLU A 91 16.92 7.64 -9.66
CA GLU A 91 17.15 8.62 -8.60
C GLU A 91 18.52 8.32 -7.97
N ASP A 92 19.16 9.35 -7.42
CA ASP A 92 20.35 9.20 -6.58
C ASP A 92 20.06 8.24 -5.41
N GLN A 93 20.86 7.17 -5.31
CA GLN A 93 20.73 6.13 -4.31
C GLN A 93 21.61 6.37 -3.08
N ASP A 94 22.57 7.31 -3.11
CA ASP A 94 23.61 7.47 -2.08
C ASP A 94 23.05 7.93 -0.72
N LYS A 95 21.84 8.50 -0.74
CA LYS A 95 21.06 8.88 0.45
C LYS A 95 20.40 7.70 1.17
N TYR A 96 20.30 6.54 0.53
CA TYR A 96 19.57 5.39 1.06
C TYR A 96 20.52 4.33 1.62
N PHE A 97 20.25 3.87 2.84
CA PHE A 97 20.91 2.69 3.39
C PHE A 97 20.43 1.41 2.68
N VAL A 98 19.13 1.33 2.39
CA VAL A 98 18.53 0.26 1.60
C VAL A 98 18.19 0.82 0.21
N PRO A 99 18.87 0.38 -0.86
CA PRO A 99 18.60 0.85 -2.20
C PRO A 99 17.13 0.71 -2.59
N SER A 100 16.61 1.75 -3.25
CA SER A 100 15.25 1.73 -3.81
C SER A 100 15.21 1.04 -5.17
N ARG A 101 16.33 1.05 -5.90
CA ARG A 101 16.51 0.35 -7.18
C ARG A 101 16.68 -1.15 -6.94
N ILE A 102 16.20 -1.97 -7.86
CA ILE A 102 16.34 -3.42 -7.73
C ILE A 102 17.81 -3.85 -7.69
N THR A 103 18.12 -4.73 -6.75
CA THR A 103 19.42 -5.38 -6.62
C THR A 103 19.25 -6.88 -6.78
N PHE A 104 20.11 -7.51 -7.57
CA PHE A 104 20.17 -8.96 -7.64
C PHE A 104 21.37 -9.42 -6.83
N LEU A 105 21.13 -10.16 -5.74
CA LEU A 105 22.17 -10.58 -4.79
C LEU A 105 23.05 -9.40 -4.30
N GLY A 106 22.44 -8.26 -4.02
CA GLY A 106 23.13 -7.06 -3.53
C GLY A 106 23.83 -6.21 -4.61
N LYS A 107 23.84 -6.64 -5.89
CA LYS A 107 24.41 -5.86 -7.01
C LYS A 107 23.32 -5.15 -7.81
N HIS A 108 23.59 -3.93 -8.25
CA HIS A 108 22.68 -3.18 -9.10
C HIS A 108 22.54 -3.81 -10.49
N VAL A 109 21.31 -3.82 -11.02
CA VAL A 109 21.08 -4.17 -12.43
C VAL A 109 21.41 -2.94 -13.29
N GLU A 110 22.49 -3.02 -14.07
CA GLU A 110 22.99 -1.92 -14.90
C GLU A 110 22.10 -1.66 -16.13
N SER A 111 21.54 -2.72 -16.72
CA SER A 111 20.72 -2.61 -17.93
C SER A 111 19.34 -2.04 -17.64
N ASP A 112 19.08 -0.83 -18.12
CA ASP A 112 17.76 -0.19 -18.04
C ASP A 112 16.70 -0.94 -18.84
N LEU A 113 17.04 -1.51 -20.00
CA LEU A 113 16.12 -2.30 -20.80
C LEU A 113 15.64 -3.53 -20.03
N LEU A 114 16.56 -4.31 -19.45
CA LEU A 114 16.21 -5.48 -18.65
C LEU A 114 15.30 -5.09 -17.49
N ARG A 115 15.63 -3.98 -16.83
CA ARG A 115 14.89 -3.46 -15.70
C ARG A 115 13.45 -3.08 -16.09
N TYR A 116 13.26 -2.39 -17.22
CA TYR A 116 11.93 -2.02 -17.72
C TYR A 116 11.13 -3.24 -18.17
N VAL A 117 11.75 -4.21 -18.84
CA VAL A 117 11.08 -5.45 -19.27
C VAL A 117 10.59 -6.25 -18.07
N VAL A 118 11.46 -6.48 -17.07
CA VAL A 118 11.08 -7.20 -15.84
C VAL A 118 10.00 -6.42 -15.07
N GLY A 119 10.15 -5.09 -14.96
CA GLY A 119 9.14 -4.24 -14.35
C GLY A 119 7.78 -4.36 -15.05
N ALA A 120 7.75 -4.37 -16.38
CA ALA A 120 6.52 -4.52 -17.16
C ALA A 120 5.87 -5.89 -16.93
N VAL A 121 6.66 -6.97 -16.94
CA VAL A 121 6.17 -8.33 -16.64
C VAL A 121 5.55 -8.39 -15.23
N LEU A 122 6.19 -7.78 -14.22
CA LEU A 122 5.66 -7.76 -12.86
C LEU A 122 4.40 -6.91 -12.73
N VAL A 123 4.32 -5.76 -13.41
CA VAL A 123 3.08 -4.95 -13.48
C VAL A 123 1.96 -5.74 -14.15
N SER A 124 2.24 -6.47 -15.23
CA SER A 124 1.26 -7.38 -15.84
C SER A 124 0.84 -8.48 -14.87
N GLY A 125 1.78 -9.06 -14.11
CA GLY A 125 1.47 -10.01 -13.05
C GLY A 125 0.53 -9.44 -11.99
N VAL A 126 0.72 -8.17 -11.59
CA VAL A 126 -0.20 -7.48 -10.67
C VAL A 126 -1.62 -7.39 -11.26
N CYS A 127 -1.73 -7.00 -12.54
CA CYS A 127 -3.02 -6.95 -13.22
C CYS A 127 -3.66 -8.35 -13.33
N LEU A 128 -2.90 -9.39 -13.65
CA LEU A 128 -3.39 -10.76 -13.77
C LEU A 128 -3.90 -11.31 -12.44
N VAL A 129 -3.21 -11.05 -11.33
CA VAL A 129 -3.68 -11.44 -10.00
C VAL A 129 -4.98 -10.71 -9.65
N ALA A 130 -5.10 -9.42 -9.98
CA ALA A 130 -6.32 -8.66 -9.75
C ALA A 130 -7.53 -9.20 -10.55
N LEU A 131 -7.28 -9.90 -11.66
CA LEU A 131 -8.32 -10.51 -12.50
C LEU A 131 -8.80 -11.88 -12.01
N ILE A 132 -8.22 -12.46 -10.95
CA ILE A 132 -8.65 -13.78 -10.46
C ILE A 132 -10.06 -13.63 -9.85
N PRO A 133 -11.12 -14.18 -10.49
CA PRO A 133 -12.50 -13.84 -10.17
C PRO A 133 -13.09 -14.68 -9.03
N THR A 134 -12.33 -15.64 -8.49
CA THR A 134 -12.83 -16.63 -7.51
C THR A 134 -13.43 -15.92 -6.29
N PRO A 135 -14.75 -16.04 -6.06
CA PRO A 135 -15.40 -15.35 -4.95
C PRO A 135 -15.00 -15.99 -3.62
N VAL A 136 -14.77 -15.14 -2.61
CA VAL A 136 -14.45 -15.58 -1.25
C VAL A 136 -15.66 -15.35 -0.35
N THR A 137 -16.20 -16.44 0.18
CA THR A 137 -17.37 -16.41 1.08
C THR A 137 -17.09 -17.06 2.44
N SER A 138 -16.07 -17.90 2.54
CA SER A 138 -15.72 -18.58 3.78
C SER A 138 -14.80 -17.73 4.66
N PHE A 139 -15.17 -17.57 5.92
CA PHE A 139 -14.37 -16.89 6.95
C PHE A 139 -12.92 -17.41 7.02
N TRP A 140 -12.74 -18.73 6.96
CA TRP A 140 -11.42 -19.35 7.02
C TRP A 140 -10.58 -19.05 5.77
N VAL A 141 -11.22 -18.90 4.61
CA VAL A 141 -10.52 -18.50 3.39
C VAL A 141 -10.08 -17.04 3.47
N PHE A 142 -10.87 -16.14 4.07
CA PHE A 142 -10.41 -14.77 4.35
C PHE A 142 -9.13 -14.77 5.21
N ILE A 143 -9.12 -15.53 6.30
CA ILE A 143 -7.93 -15.65 7.16
C ILE A 143 -6.74 -16.25 6.41
N ALA A 144 -6.94 -17.32 5.64
CA ALA A 144 -5.88 -17.98 4.89
C ALA A 144 -5.26 -17.07 3.83
N VAL A 145 -6.10 -16.35 3.06
CA VAL A 145 -5.65 -15.38 2.06
C VAL A 145 -4.92 -14.21 2.73
N ALA A 146 -5.41 -13.73 3.87
CA ALA A 146 -4.77 -12.66 4.62
C ALA A 146 -3.39 -13.05 5.15
N TYR A 147 -3.29 -14.24 5.76
CA TYR A 147 -2.02 -14.78 6.25
C TYR A 147 -1.04 -14.99 5.10
N GLY A 148 -1.46 -15.63 4.01
CA GLY A 148 -0.65 -15.83 2.81
C GLY A 148 -0.18 -14.52 2.17
N THR A 149 -1.07 -13.52 2.07
CA THR A 149 -0.71 -12.18 1.59
C THR A 149 0.33 -11.53 2.50
N GLY A 150 0.17 -11.64 3.82
CA GLY A 150 1.16 -11.11 4.76
C GLY A 150 2.52 -11.79 4.64
N LEU A 151 2.57 -13.10 4.36
CA LEU A 151 3.83 -13.79 4.06
C LEU A 151 4.47 -13.26 2.77
N ILE A 152 3.69 -13.05 1.71
CA ILE A 152 4.19 -12.47 0.44
C ILE A 152 4.76 -11.07 0.66
N VAL A 153 4.06 -10.23 1.41
CA VAL A 153 4.51 -8.88 1.76
C VAL A 153 5.81 -8.93 2.57
N SER A 154 5.90 -9.84 3.55
CA SER A 154 7.12 -10.06 4.32
C SER A 154 8.27 -10.63 3.50
N LEU A 155 7.99 -11.46 2.49
CA LEU A 155 9.00 -11.95 1.54
C LEU A 155 9.56 -10.81 0.70
N GLY A 156 8.71 -9.92 0.18
CA GLY A 156 9.16 -8.74 -0.55
C GLY A 156 10.04 -7.82 0.31
N GLY A 157 9.64 -7.60 1.57
CA GLY A 157 10.46 -6.88 2.55
C GLY A 157 11.78 -7.57 2.86
N ALA A 158 11.77 -8.88 3.11
CA ALA A 158 12.97 -9.66 3.41
C ALA A 158 13.95 -9.69 2.22
N TYR A 159 13.45 -9.88 1.00
CA TYR A 159 14.28 -9.83 -0.21
C TYR A 159 15.04 -8.51 -0.33
N LYS A 160 14.39 -7.40 0.03
CA LYS A 160 14.97 -6.06 -0.04
C LYS A 160 15.89 -5.75 1.15
N ASP A 161 15.43 -6.03 2.36
CA ASP A 161 16.05 -5.53 3.58
C ASP A 161 17.07 -6.53 4.17
N ALA A 162 16.86 -7.85 4.02
CA ALA A 162 17.72 -8.87 4.64
C ALA A 162 19.19 -8.86 4.17
N PRO A 163 19.52 -8.52 2.91
CA PRO A 163 20.92 -8.36 2.50
C PRO A 163 21.68 -7.28 3.30
N PHE A 164 20.98 -6.32 3.91
CA PHE A 164 21.57 -5.19 4.63
C PHE A 164 21.34 -5.26 6.15
N GLU A 165 20.16 -5.70 6.60
CA GLU A 165 19.80 -5.78 8.02
C GLU A 165 19.91 -7.18 8.65
N GLY A 166 20.14 -8.21 7.83
CA GLY A 166 20.01 -9.61 8.20
C GLY A 166 18.56 -10.08 8.32
N PHE A 167 18.34 -11.39 8.14
CA PHE A 167 17.00 -11.97 8.21
C PHE A 167 16.53 -12.14 9.67
N LYS A 168 15.30 -11.71 9.97
CA LYS A 168 14.70 -11.78 11.31
C LYS A 168 13.34 -12.48 11.24
N TRP A 169 13.28 -13.75 11.65
CA TRP A 169 12.08 -14.61 11.56
C TRP A 169 10.83 -14.00 12.21
N LEU A 170 10.97 -13.39 13.40
CA LEU A 170 9.85 -12.75 14.09
C LEU A 170 9.32 -11.51 13.36
N LYS A 171 10.17 -10.77 12.63
CA LYS A 171 9.71 -9.67 11.77
C LYS A 171 8.94 -10.21 10.56
N PHE A 172 9.35 -11.37 10.04
CA PHE A 172 8.75 -12.02 8.88
C PHE A 172 7.30 -12.47 9.12
N GLN A 173 7.01 -13.04 10.29
CA GLN A 173 5.65 -13.52 10.61
C GLN A 173 4.66 -12.41 11.00
N ARG A 174 5.17 -11.19 11.28
CA ARG A 174 4.36 -10.10 11.85
C ARG A 174 3.21 -9.69 10.93
N SER A 175 3.49 -9.40 9.67
CA SER A 175 2.48 -8.93 8.72
C SER A 175 1.41 -9.99 8.46
N ALA A 176 1.80 -11.27 8.43
CA ALA A 176 0.88 -12.40 8.31
C ALA A 176 -0.07 -12.51 9.52
N GLY A 177 0.47 -12.42 10.74
CA GLY A 177 -0.36 -12.46 11.97
C GLY A 177 -1.30 -11.26 12.10
N VAL A 178 -0.81 -10.05 11.83
CA VAL A 178 -1.64 -8.82 11.87
C VAL A 178 -2.79 -8.91 10.86
N LEU A 179 -2.51 -9.36 9.64
CA LEU A 179 -3.53 -9.51 8.61
C LEU A 179 -4.52 -10.62 8.93
N ALA A 180 -4.08 -11.77 9.46
CA ALA A 180 -4.98 -12.83 9.89
C ALA A 180 -5.99 -12.33 10.94
N GLY A 181 -5.56 -11.46 11.85
CA GLY A 181 -6.44 -10.84 12.86
C GLY A 181 -7.34 -9.73 12.33
N ALA A 182 -6.88 -8.93 11.36
CA ALA A 182 -7.60 -7.74 10.87
C ALA A 182 -8.46 -7.99 9.62
N SER A 183 -8.08 -8.93 8.74
CA SER A 183 -8.83 -9.25 7.52
C SER A 183 -10.28 -9.72 7.76
N PRO A 184 -10.69 -10.29 8.91
CA PRO A 184 -12.10 -10.51 9.23
C PRO A 184 -12.98 -9.27 9.05
N LEU A 185 -12.43 -8.04 9.14
CA LEU A 185 -13.17 -6.83 8.80
C LEU A 185 -13.79 -6.91 7.40
N PHE A 186 -13.05 -7.41 6.40
CA PHE A 186 -13.57 -7.55 5.04
C PHE A 186 -14.63 -8.64 4.90
N TYR A 187 -14.56 -9.68 5.74
CA TYR A 187 -15.57 -10.75 5.76
C TYR A 187 -16.91 -10.23 6.23
N TYR A 188 -16.95 -9.48 7.35
CA TYR A 188 -18.22 -9.04 7.95
C TYR A 188 -19.01 -8.05 7.09
N ILE A 189 -18.33 -7.26 6.26
CA ILE A 189 -18.97 -6.33 5.33
C ILE A 189 -19.16 -6.94 3.92
N ASN A 190 -18.74 -8.18 3.68
CA ASN A 190 -18.82 -8.80 2.37
C ASN A 190 -20.28 -8.99 1.93
N SER A 191 -20.61 -8.65 0.68
CA SER A 191 -21.95 -8.88 0.15
C SER A 191 -22.11 -10.33 -0.32
N VAL A 192 -23.30 -10.88 -0.12
CA VAL A 192 -23.66 -12.21 -0.65
C VAL A 192 -23.92 -12.15 -2.15
N GLU A 193 -24.48 -11.02 -2.61
CA GLU A 193 -24.84 -10.75 -4.01
C GLU A 193 -23.60 -10.45 -4.87
N SER A 194 -22.61 -9.77 -4.30
CA SER A 194 -21.34 -9.45 -4.94
C SER A 194 -20.14 -9.74 -4.03
N PRO A 195 -19.80 -11.03 -3.82
CA PRO A 195 -18.67 -11.41 -2.97
C PRO A 195 -17.34 -10.88 -3.52
N ILE A 196 -16.43 -10.52 -2.61
CA ILE A 196 -15.06 -10.11 -2.99
C ILE A 196 -14.36 -11.24 -3.76
N ALA A 197 -13.79 -10.91 -4.92
CA ALA A 197 -12.90 -11.78 -5.66
C ALA A 197 -11.54 -11.92 -4.94
N ILE A 198 -10.96 -13.13 -4.92
CA ILE A 198 -9.69 -13.41 -4.24
C ILE A 198 -8.55 -12.50 -4.72
N GLY A 199 -8.52 -12.16 -6.00
CA GLY A 199 -7.55 -11.22 -6.56
C GLY A 199 -7.58 -9.86 -5.88
N PHE A 200 -8.78 -9.31 -5.67
CA PHE A 200 -8.98 -8.07 -4.95
C PHE A 200 -8.69 -8.21 -3.46
N LEU A 201 -9.07 -9.34 -2.85
CA LEU A 201 -8.80 -9.59 -1.43
C LEU A 201 -7.29 -9.58 -1.12
N ILE A 202 -6.45 -10.09 -2.01
CA ILE A 202 -4.97 -10.03 -1.87
C ILE A 202 -4.51 -8.57 -1.80
N TYR A 203 -4.96 -7.71 -2.71
CA TYR A 203 -4.56 -6.30 -2.70
C TYR A 203 -5.18 -5.52 -1.54
N MET A 204 -6.44 -5.78 -1.20
CA MET A 204 -7.08 -5.18 -0.02
C MET A 204 -6.31 -5.49 1.25
N ASN A 205 -5.84 -6.74 1.41
CA ASN A 205 -4.96 -7.12 2.51
C ASN A 205 -3.60 -6.42 2.45
N GLY A 206 -3.02 -6.24 1.25
CA GLY A 206 -1.83 -5.39 1.09
C GLY A 206 -2.05 -3.95 1.57
N GLY A 207 -3.19 -3.34 1.23
CA GLY A 207 -3.58 -2.02 1.71
C GLY A 207 -3.78 -1.99 3.23
N LEU A 208 -4.48 -2.98 3.79
CA LEU A 208 -4.75 -3.09 5.22
C LEU A 208 -3.45 -3.26 6.03
N GLU A 209 -2.50 -4.05 5.51
CA GLU A 209 -1.19 -4.23 6.13
C GLU A 209 -0.42 -2.91 6.18
N ARG A 210 -0.35 -2.20 5.04
CA ARG A 210 0.31 -0.90 4.96
C ARG A 210 -0.35 0.09 5.90
N PHE A 211 -1.68 0.11 5.94
CA PHE A 211 -2.43 0.97 6.84
C PHE A 211 -2.11 0.67 8.31
N LEU A 212 -2.26 -0.58 8.78
CA LEU A 212 -2.09 -0.92 10.20
C LEU A 212 -0.63 -0.91 10.66
N VAL A 213 0.24 -1.61 9.92
CA VAL A 213 1.62 -1.83 10.32
C VAL A 213 2.42 -0.54 10.19
N GLU A 214 2.28 0.19 9.09
CA GLU A 214 3.00 1.45 8.93
C GLU A 214 2.40 2.56 9.79
N TYR A 215 1.09 2.57 10.06
CA TYR A 215 0.52 3.47 11.06
C TYR A 215 1.15 3.24 12.43
N TYR A 216 1.17 1.99 12.90
CA TYR A 216 1.75 1.65 14.19
C TYR A 216 3.23 2.04 14.27
N LYS A 217 4.03 1.68 13.26
CA LYS A 217 5.45 2.03 13.22
C LYS A 217 5.67 3.55 13.18
N THR A 218 4.94 4.24 12.30
CA THR A 218 5.23 5.64 11.95
C THR A 218 4.64 6.61 12.95
N TYR A 219 3.39 6.42 13.35
CA TYR A 219 2.68 7.39 14.18
C TYR A 219 2.69 7.04 15.67
N ILE A 220 2.66 5.75 16.02
CA ILE A 220 2.63 5.30 17.43
C ILE A 220 4.04 5.10 17.97
N GLN A 221 4.82 4.20 17.38
CA GLN A 221 6.22 3.99 17.78
C GLN A 221 7.11 5.17 17.39
N ARG A 222 6.68 6.00 16.45
CA ARG A 222 7.47 7.10 15.87
C ARG A 222 8.83 6.61 15.36
N ASN A 223 8.86 5.36 14.90
CA ASN A 223 10.03 4.81 14.22
C ASN A 223 10.25 5.63 12.95
N MET A 224 11.43 6.22 12.87
CA MET A 224 11.83 7.00 11.71
C MET A 224 12.12 6.06 10.53
N SER A 225 12.09 6.61 9.31
CA SER A 225 12.24 5.82 8.07
C SER A 225 13.59 5.10 8.05
N GLY A 226 13.59 3.77 8.12
CA GLY A 226 14.82 2.95 8.04
C GLY A 226 15.50 2.96 6.67
N LYS A 227 14.89 3.61 5.67
CA LYS A 227 15.46 3.74 4.32
C LYS A 227 16.62 4.75 4.27
N PHE A 228 16.60 5.77 5.12
CA PHE A 228 17.62 6.82 5.14
C PHE A 228 18.82 6.38 5.98
N ARG A 229 20.00 6.86 5.63
CA ARG A 229 21.18 6.58 6.44
C ARG A 229 21.05 7.16 7.86
N PRO A 230 21.55 6.47 8.90
CA PRO A 230 21.41 6.92 10.28
C PRO A 230 22.12 8.23 10.59
N ASP A 231 23.18 8.56 9.83
CA ASP A 231 24.02 9.73 9.99
C ASP A 231 23.48 11.00 9.30
N LEU A 232 22.37 10.90 8.57
CA LEU A 232 21.73 12.06 7.95
C LEU A 232 21.13 12.98 9.01
N GLU A 233 21.56 14.24 8.98
CA GLU A 233 20.99 15.29 9.81
C GLU A 233 19.50 15.49 9.49
N ARG A 234 18.73 15.74 10.54
CA ARG A 234 17.28 15.89 10.44
C ARG A 234 16.91 17.36 10.43
N ILE A 235 15.94 17.70 9.60
CA ILE A 235 15.40 19.06 9.52
C ILE A 235 14.45 19.27 10.70
N GLN A 236 14.92 19.99 11.73
CA GLN A 236 14.18 20.20 12.98
C GLN A 236 12.81 20.83 12.76
N ALA A 237 12.71 21.85 11.91
CA ALA A 237 11.42 22.49 11.58
C ALA A 237 10.38 21.50 11.01
N CYS A 238 10.81 20.46 10.30
CA CYS A 238 9.94 19.40 9.81
C CYS A 238 9.56 18.41 10.92
N MET A 239 10.48 18.13 11.86
CA MET A 239 10.19 17.32 13.04
C MET A 239 9.14 17.97 13.95
N ASP A 240 9.19 19.29 14.11
CA ASP A 240 8.28 20.03 14.98
C ASP A 240 6.88 20.18 14.34
N SER A 241 6.83 20.36 13.02
CA SER A 241 5.58 20.64 12.31
C SER A 241 4.84 19.41 11.77
N ARG A 242 5.46 18.22 11.75
CA ARG A 242 4.84 17.01 11.15
C ARG A 242 3.58 16.51 11.86
N GLY A 243 3.35 16.91 13.12
CA GLY A 243 2.17 16.50 13.89
C GLY A 243 0.85 16.75 13.16
N LYS A 244 0.76 17.84 12.37
CA LYS A 244 -0.41 18.15 11.54
C LYS A 244 -0.80 17.03 10.58
N PHE A 245 0.17 16.32 10.00
CA PHE A 245 -0.10 15.22 9.08
C PHE A 245 -0.73 14.03 9.80
N HIS A 246 -0.36 13.80 11.06
CA HIS A 246 -0.98 12.76 11.89
C HIS A 246 -2.42 13.10 12.25
N TYR A 247 -2.70 14.35 12.63
CA TYR A 247 -4.08 14.80 12.91
C TYR A 247 -4.99 14.68 11.69
N MET A 248 -4.50 15.06 10.51
CA MET A 248 -5.25 14.85 9.26
C MET A 248 -5.47 13.36 8.95
N ALA A 249 -4.46 12.51 9.22
CA ALA A 249 -4.61 11.07 9.07
C ALA A 249 -5.67 10.50 10.03
N TRP A 250 -5.78 11.03 11.26
CA TRP A 250 -6.83 10.65 12.22
C TRP A 250 -8.24 10.95 11.72
N VAL A 251 -8.45 12.11 11.08
CA VAL A 251 -9.75 12.42 10.47
C VAL A 251 -10.15 11.35 9.46
N ILE A 252 -9.21 10.90 8.63
CA ILE A 252 -9.44 9.83 7.66
C ILE A 252 -9.70 8.48 8.36
N ILE A 253 -8.92 8.14 9.39
CA ILE A 253 -9.09 6.89 10.15
C ILE A 253 -10.46 6.84 10.82
N ILE A 254 -10.88 7.92 11.49
CA ILE A 254 -12.19 8.02 12.15
C ILE A 254 -13.31 7.96 11.11
N GLY A 255 -13.16 8.67 9.99
CA GLY A 255 -14.11 8.61 8.88
C GLY A 255 -14.23 7.20 8.30
N LEU A 256 -13.13 6.47 8.16
CA LEU A 256 -13.10 5.09 7.69
C LEU A 256 -13.73 4.12 8.68
N ALA A 257 -13.55 4.33 9.99
CA ALA A 257 -14.22 3.55 11.02
C ALA A 257 -15.74 3.80 11.03
N ALA A 258 -16.18 5.07 10.91
CA ALA A 258 -17.59 5.41 10.78
C ALA A 258 -18.20 4.82 9.50
N LEU A 259 -17.48 4.87 8.39
CA LEU A 259 -17.87 4.25 7.12
C LEU A 259 -18.02 2.73 7.26
N TYR A 260 -17.07 2.06 7.92
CA TYR A 260 -17.15 0.63 8.18
C TYR A 260 -18.40 0.26 8.98
N VAL A 261 -18.69 0.99 10.06
CA VAL A 261 -19.88 0.75 10.89
C VAL A 261 -21.18 0.98 10.12
N HIS A 262 -21.20 1.98 9.23
CA HIS A 262 -22.34 2.25 8.36
C HIS A 262 -22.54 1.15 7.28
N GLU A 263 -21.46 0.48 6.88
CA GLU A 263 -21.46 -0.55 5.84
C GLU A 263 -21.60 -1.99 6.36
N LEU A 264 -21.59 -2.21 7.69
CA LEU A 264 -21.92 -3.48 8.33
C LEU A 264 -23.41 -3.82 8.15
#